data_AF-A0A5P9PF46-F1
#
_entry.id   AF-A0A5P9PF46-F1
#
_cell.length_a   1.000
_cell.length_b   1.000
_cell.length_c   1.000
_cell.angle_alpha   90.00
_cell.angle_beta   90.00
_cell.angle_gamma   90.00
#
_symmetry.space_group_name_H-M   'P 1'
#
loop_
_entity.id
_entity.type
_entity.pdbx_description
1 polymer ?
#
loop_
_entity_poly.entity_id
_entity_poly.type
_entity_poly.pdbx_seq_one_letter_code
_entity_poly.pdbx_strand_id
1 'polypeptide(L)'
;MSRMSAVTAPQTQESPLLGEECLTAWHEAGHAVVYLLQGRSLRYVTLRPRTAGRVGFTAVRPRRVELSALAVVAHADPLAQARYVLDTTSATERLREGITTGDVRVGAYLHGGHDDLAVITQARRAYGLAAGQPDLWVGIAQDLIDRHWTEIGRVAAELLEHRTLTGAQLRACVPEHRFAR
;
A
#
# COMPACT_ATOMS: atom_id res chain seq x y z
N MET A 1 -41.93 27.20 -29.77
CA MET A 1 -41.60 27.94 -28.53
C MET A 1 -41.71 26.98 -27.36
N SER A 2 -40.74 26.70 -26.50
CA SER A 2 -39.28 26.71 -26.54
C SER A 2 -38.88 25.64 -25.52
N ARG A 3 -38.04 24.67 -25.91
CA ARG A 3 -37.40 23.74 -24.97
C ARG A 3 -36.23 24.47 -24.33
N MET A 4 -36.27 24.67 -23.02
CA MET A 4 -35.10 25.12 -22.25
C MET A 4 -34.12 23.96 -22.16
N SER A 5 -33.02 24.08 -22.91
CA SER A 5 -31.85 23.23 -22.80
C SER A 5 -31.24 23.34 -21.41
N ALA A 6 -31.11 22.20 -20.72
CA ALA A 6 -30.25 22.10 -19.56
C ALA A 6 -28.80 22.21 -20.05
N VAL A 7 -28.14 23.31 -19.68
CA VAL A 7 -26.69 23.46 -19.80
C VAL A 7 -26.06 22.49 -18.80
N THR A 8 -25.57 21.36 -19.30
CA THR A 8 -24.73 20.45 -18.52
C THR A 8 -23.39 21.14 -18.31
N ALA A 9 -23.11 21.50 -17.05
CA ALA A 9 -21.83 22.04 -16.63
C ALA A 9 -20.72 21.02 -16.94
N PRO A 10 -19.52 21.48 -17.37
CA PRO A 10 -18.41 20.60 -17.65
C PRO A 10 -17.98 19.86 -16.38
N GLN A 11 -17.79 18.55 -16.49
CA GLN A 11 -17.16 17.71 -15.48
C GLN A 11 -15.69 18.14 -15.37
N THR A 12 -15.39 18.98 -14.38
CA THR A 12 -14.04 19.49 -14.16
C THR A 12 -13.24 18.47 -13.33
N GLN A 13 -12.50 17.64 -14.07
CA GLN A 13 -11.16 17.10 -13.77
C GLN A 13 -10.94 16.50 -12.37
N GLU A 14 -10.92 15.17 -12.32
CA GLU A 14 -10.12 14.41 -11.34
C GLU A 14 -8.71 15.00 -11.30
N SER A 15 -8.25 15.38 -10.11
CA SER A 15 -6.88 15.86 -9.95
C SER A 15 -5.92 14.71 -10.32
N PRO A 16 -4.85 14.94 -11.11
CA PRO A 16 -4.15 13.91 -11.90
C PRO A 16 -3.15 13.06 -11.10
N LEU A 17 -3.24 13.10 -9.77
CA LEU A 17 -2.22 12.52 -8.88
C LEU A 17 -2.48 11.03 -8.70
N LEU A 18 -2.23 10.28 -9.78
CA LEU A 18 -2.17 8.83 -9.88
C LEU A 18 -3.55 8.15 -9.70
N GLY A 19 -3.96 7.37 -10.70
CA GLY A 19 -5.23 6.63 -10.62
C GLY A 19 -5.30 5.76 -9.36
N GLU A 20 -6.46 5.74 -8.69
CA GLU A 20 -6.68 5.01 -7.43
C GLU A 20 -6.24 3.54 -7.50
N GLU A 21 -6.42 2.90 -8.67
CA GLU A 21 -5.96 1.53 -8.93
C GLU A 21 -4.44 1.39 -8.85
N CYS A 22 -3.69 2.40 -9.31
CA CYS A 22 -2.24 2.44 -9.23
C CYS A 22 -1.77 2.57 -7.78
N LEU A 23 -2.35 3.50 -7.02
CA LEU A 23 -2.07 3.64 -5.59
C LEU A 23 -2.34 2.32 -4.84
N THR A 24 -3.47 1.67 -5.16
CA THR A 24 -3.83 0.37 -4.58
C THR A 24 -2.85 -0.73 -4.99
N ALA A 25 -2.33 -0.73 -6.22
CA ALA A 25 -1.33 -1.70 -6.65
C ALA A 25 -0.01 -1.57 -5.90
N TRP A 26 0.46 -0.34 -5.68
CA TRP A 26 1.66 -0.09 -4.88
C TRP A 26 1.47 -0.39 -3.40
N HIS A 27 0.27 -0.13 -2.88
CA HIS A 27 -0.15 -0.56 -1.55
C HIS A 27 -0.03 -2.09 -1.43
N GLU A 28 -0.83 -2.84 -2.18
CA GLU A 28 -0.86 -4.32 -2.12
C GLU A 28 0.48 -4.99 -2.44
N ALA A 29 1.31 -4.38 -3.29
CA ALA A 29 2.66 -4.86 -3.56
C ALA A 29 3.57 -4.76 -2.32
N GLY A 30 3.40 -3.72 -1.50
CA GLY A 30 4.07 -3.57 -0.20
C GLY A 30 3.76 -4.76 0.72
N HIS A 31 2.47 -5.06 0.95
CA HIS A 31 2.00 -6.23 1.72
C HIS A 31 2.66 -7.49 1.19
N ALA A 32 2.52 -7.73 -0.12
CA ALA A 32 2.93 -8.95 -0.77
C ALA A 32 4.43 -9.23 -0.60
N VAL A 33 5.27 -8.23 -0.88
CA VAL A 33 6.73 -8.37 -0.80
C VAL A 33 7.16 -8.59 0.65
N VAL A 34 6.66 -7.79 1.61
CA VAL A 34 7.06 -7.96 3.01
C VAL A 34 6.57 -9.29 3.59
N TYR A 35 5.37 -9.75 3.25
CA TYR A 35 4.93 -11.09 3.62
C TYR A 35 5.84 -12.17 3.07
N LEU A 36 6.25 -12.07 1.79
CA LEU A 36 7.20 -13.02 1.23
C LEU A 36 8.50 -13.00 2.00
N LEU A 37 9.11 -11.83 2.25
CA LEU A 37 10.36 -11.68 3.01
C LEU A 37 10.30 -12.26 4.42
N GLN A 38 9.13 -12.26 5.06
CA GLN A 38 8.87 -12.94 6.33
C GLN A 38 8.71 -14.47 6.21
N GLY A 39 8.96 -15.05 5.04
CA GLY A 39 8.79 -16.48 4.75
C GLY A 39 7.33 -16.93 4.68
N ARG A 40 6.38 -16.00 4.50
CA ARG A 40 4.95 -16.32 4.51
C ARG A 40 4.47 -16.79 3.16
N SER A 41 3.59 -17.79 3.18
CA SER A 41 2.93 -18.30 1.99
C SER A 41 1.69 -17.49 1.64
N LEU A 42 1.74 -16.76 0.54
CA LEU A 42 0.59 -16.07 -0.04
C LEU A 42 -0.24 -17.04 -0.90
N ARG A 43 -1.57 -16.90 -0.84
CA ARG A 43 -2.51 -17.58 -1.75
C ARG A 43 -2.63 -16.78 -3.04
N TYR A 44 -2.96 -15.49 -2.92
CA TYR A 44 -2.98 -14.52 -4.02
C TYR A 44 -2.98 -13.09 -3.45
N VAL A 45 -2.72 -12.13 -4.33
CA VAL A 45 -2.91 -10.69 -4.12
C VAL A 45 -3.83 -10.19 -5.24
N THR A 46 -4.77 -9.29 -4.97
CA THR A 46 -5.76 -8.85 -5.97
C THR A 46 -6.11 -7.37 -5.83
N LEU A 47 -6.38 -6.71 -6.97
CA LEU A 47 -6.97 -5.37 -7.07
C LEU A 47 -8.49 -5.40 -7.22
N ARG A 48 -9.13 -6.57 -7.09
CA ARG A 48 -10.59 -6.67 -7.21
C ARG A 48 -11.25 -6.36 -5.88
N PRO A 49 -12.23 -5.44 -5.83
CA PRO A 49 -13.07 -5.24 -4.66
C PRO A 49 -13.76 -6.55 -4.23
N ARG A 50 -13.60 -6.95 -2.97
CA ARG A 50 -14.33 -8.12 -2.41
C ARG A 50 -15.66 -7.72 -1.75
N THR A 51 -15.80 -6.46 -1.36
CA THR A 51 -16.96 -5.88 -0.65
C THR A 51 -17.01 -4.37 -0.94
N ALA A 52 -18.20 -3.76 -0.83
CA ALA A 52 -18.35 -2.31 -0.96
C ALA A 52 -17.36 -1.60 -0.02
N GLY A 53 -16.39 -0.87 -0.59
CA GLY A 53 -15.37 -0.11 0.15
C GLY A 53 -13.96 -0.71 0.23
N ARG A 54 -13.67 -1.87 -0.38
CA ARG A 54 -12.27 -2.39 -0.50
C ARG A 54 -11.81 -2.33 -1.95
N VAL A 55 -10.63 -1.77 -2.23
CA VAL A 55 -10.08 -1.65 -3.60
C VAL A 55 -9.01 -2.71 -3.90
N GLY A 56 -8.48 -3.39 -2.88
CA GLY A 56 -7.48 -4.48 -3.01
C GLY A 56 -7.55 -5.50 -1.85
N PHE A 57 -6.84 -6.62 -2.00
CA PHE A 57 -6.69 -7.62 -0.93
C PHE A 57 -5.49 -8.57 -1.13
N THR A 58 -4.65 -8.68 -0.09
CA THR A 58 -3.60 -9.72 0.02
C THR A 58 -4.05 -10.90 0.88
N ALA A 59 -4.20 -12.07 0.24
CA ALA A 59 -4.64 -13.30 0.90
C ALA A 59 -3.45 -14.16 1.35
N VAL A 60 -3.18 -14.19 2.66
CA VAL A 60 -2.12 -15.05 3.25
C VAL A 60 -2.70 -16.37 3.74
N ARG A 61 -1.93 -17.48 3.63
CA ARG A 61 -2.32 -18.75 4.25
C ARG A 61 -2.28 -18.64 5.78
N PRO A 62 -3.28 -19.20 6.52
CA PRO A 62 -3.30 -19.13 7.97
C PRO A 62 -2.02 -19.72 8.58
N ARG A 63 -1.35 -18.93 9.41
CA ARG A 63 -0.20 -19.34 10.24
C ARG A 63 -0.22 -18.47 11.50
N ARG A 64 0.21 -19.00 12.65
CA ARG A 64 0.46 -18.14 13.81
C ARG A 64 1.61 -17.20 13.48
N VAL A 65 1.39 -15.90 13.63
CA VAL A 65 2.37 -14.86 13.36
C VAL A 65 2.43 -13.95 14.57
N GLU A 66 3.64 -13.56 14.96
CA GLU A 66 3.86 -12.58 16.02
C GLU A 66 3.25 -11.23 15.62
N LEU A 67 2.64 -10.54 16.58
CA LEU A 67 1.98 -9.26 16.33
C LEU A 67 2.97 -8.19 15.84
N SER A 68 4.23 -8.23 16.29
CA SER A 68 5.29 -7.36 15.78
C SER A 68 5.56 -7.55 14.29
N ALA A 69 5.55 -8.78 13.79
CA ALA A 69 5.75 -9.06 12.37
C ALA A 69 4.55 -8.58 11.53
N LEU A 70 3.33 -8.69 12.07
CA LEU A 70 2.13 -8.10 11.45
C LEU A 70 2.17 -6.57 11.44
N ALA A 71 2.68 -5.93 12.50
CA ALA A 71 2.83 -4.49 12.55
C ALA A 71 3.80 -3.96 11.50
N VAL A 72 4.94 -4.65 11.28
CA VAL A 72 5.87 -4.30 10.19
C VAL A 72 5.17 -4.32 8.83
N VAL A 73 4.36 -5.34 8.59
CA VAL A 73 3.61 -5.46 7.33
C VAL A 73 2.57 -4.35 7.22
N ALA A 74 1.77 -4.11 8.25
CA ALA A 74 0.77 -3.02 8.25
C ALA A 74 1.37 -1.62 8.01
N HIS A 75 2.64 -1.40 8.36
CA HIS A 75 3.35 -0.17 8.01
C HIS A 75 3.91 -0.17 6.58
N ALA A 76 4.30 -1.32 6.04
CA ALA A 76 4.95 -1.43 4.72
C ALA A 76 4.08 -0.87 3.59
N ASP A 77 2.78 -1.10 3.69
CA ASP A 77 1.78 -0.79 2.69
C ASP A 77 1.55 0.71 2.46
N PRO A 78 1.12 1.48 3.47
CA PRO A 78 1.01 2.92 3.32
C PRO A 78 2.37 3.56 3.02
N LEU A 79 3.49 2.97 3.45
CA LEU A 79 4.83 3.47 3.10
C LEU A 79 5.18 3.25 1.63
N ALA A 80 4.86 2.09 1.05
CA ALA A 80 5.07 1.80 -0.36
C ALA A 80 4.25 2.77 -1.23
N GLN A 81 2.97 2.95 -0.90
CA GLN A 81 2.10 3.92 -1.56
C GLN A 81 2.63 5.35 -1.43
N ALA A 82 3.00 5.78 -0.21
CA ALA A 82 3.52 7.13 0.02
C ALA A 82 4.81 7.38 -0.76
N ARG A 83 5.72 6.40 -0.81
CA ARG A 83 6.94 6.52 -1.59
C ARG A 83 6.65 6.63 -3.08
N TYR A 84 5.75 5.82 -3.61
CA TYR A 84 5.37 5.90 -5.02
C TYR A 84 4.90 7.31 -5.38
N VAL A 85 3.98 7.88 -4.60
CA VAL A 85 3.51 9.27 -4.77
C VAL A 85 4.66 10.27 -4.73
N LEU A 86 5.62 10.10 -3.82
CA LEU A 86 6.79 10.98 -3.73
C LEU A 86 7.74 10.85 -4.92
N ASP A 87 7.91 9.64 -5.45
CA ASP A 87 8.79 9.35 -6.59
C ASP A 87 8.18 9.84 -7.92
N THR A 88 6.85 9.82 -8.06
CA THR A 88 6.17 10.18 -9.31
C THR A 88 5.67 11.62 -9.38
N THR A 89 5.40 12.26 -8.24
CA THR A 89 4.98 13.67 -8.22
C THR A 89 6.21 14.56 -8.18
N SER A 90 6.30 15.58 -9.04
CA SER A 90 7.45 16.48 -9.02
C SER A 90 7.47 17.34 -7.74
N ALA A 91 8.66 17.77 -7.32
CA ALA A 91 8.78 18.69 -6.17
C ALA A 91 8.04 20.01 -6.41
N THR A 92 7.99 20.48 -7.66
CA THR A 92 7.28 21.70 -8.06
C THR A 92 5.76 21.55 -7.97
N GLU A 93 5.20 20.40 -8.37
CA GLU A 93 3.77 20.12 -8.22
C GLU A 93 3.37 20.03 -6.74
N ARG A 94 4.15 19.30 -5.93
CA ARG A 94 3.93 19.24 -4.49
C ARG A 94 3.95 20.62 -3.84
N LEU A 95 4.91 21.47 -4.22
CA LEU A 95 5.02 22.83 -3.69
C LEU A 95 3.83 23.70 -4.10
N ARG A 96 3.36 23.63 -5.36
CA ARG A 96 2.18 24.36 -5.81
C ARG A 96 0.93 23.99 -5.03
N GLU A 97 0.79 22.71 -4.68
CA GLU A 97 -0.36 22.20 -3.95
C GLU A 97 -0.19 22.27 -2.42
N GLY A 98 0.96 22.76 -1.94
CA GLY A 98 1.26 22.83 -0.50
C GLY A 98 1.41 21.47 0.18
N ILE A 99 1.66 20.41 -0.59
CA ILE A 99 1.74 19.03 -0.09
C ILE A 99 3.15 18.76 0.47
N THR A 100 3.23 18.46 1.76
CA THR A 100 4.49 18.04 2.39
C THR A 100 4.68 16.52 2.33
N THR A 101 5.91 16.06 2.55
CA THR A 101 6.19 14.62 2.73
C THR A 101 5.42 14.01 3.90
N GLY A 102 5.13 14.82 4.93
CA GLY A 102 4.29 14.42 6.06
C GLY A 102 2.86 14.17 5.63
N ASP A 103 2.29 15.07 4.81
CA ASP A 103 0.91 14.95 4.32
C ASP A 103 0.74 13.73 3.43
N VAL A 104 1.71 13.42 2.56
CA VAL A 104 1.67 12.21 1.72
C VAL A 104 1.69 10.94 2.58
N ARG A 105 2.55 10.90 3.60
CA ARG A 105 2.63 9.74 4.51
C ARG A 105 1.34 9.59 5.32
N VAL A 106 0.87 10.65 5.97
CA VAL A 106 -0.38 10.64 6.73
C VAL A 106 -1.56 10.28 5.82
N GLY A 107 -1.63 10.88 4.64
CA GLY A 107 -2.60 10.54 3.60
C GLY A 107 -2.58 9.06 3.27
N ALA A 108 -1.41 8.48 3.01
CA ALA A 108 -1.29 7.05 2.74
C ALA A 108 -1.76 6.17 3.91
N TYR A 109 -1.52 6.57 5.17
CA TYR A 109 -2.09 5.87 6.33
C TYR A 109 -3.62 6.00 6.43
N LEU A 110 -4.18 7.15 6.04
CA LEU A 110 -5.62 7.38 6.03
C LEU A 110 -6.34 6.64 4.89
N HIS A 111 -5.66 6.46 3.76
CA HIS A 111 -6.16 5.74 2.58
C HIS A 111 -5.79 4.25 2.61
N GLY A 112 -4.82 3.86 3.45
CA GLY A 112 -4.51 2.47 3.74
C GLY A 112 -5.69 1.79 4.41
N GLY A 113 -5.83 0.48 4.23
CA GLY A 113 -7.00 -0.25 4.72
C GLY A 113 -7.23 -0.02 6.22
N HIS A 114 -8.49 0.14 6.62
CA HIS A 114 -8.87 0.25 8.05
C HIS A 114 -8.32 -0.93 8.89
N ASP A 115 -8.09 -2.07 8.23
CA ASP A 115 -7.48 -3.26 8.82
C ASP A 115 -6.00 -3.00 9.25
N ASP A 116 -5.20 -2.26 8.47
CA ASP A 116 -3.78 -2.00 8.77
C ASP A 116 -3.63 -1.05 9.97
N LEU A 117 -4.40 0.04 10.01
CA LEU A 117 -4.41 0.96 11.14
C LEU A 117 -4.86 0.27 12.43
N ALA A 118 -5.83 -0.66 12.33
CA ALA A 118 -6.27 -1.46 13.46
C ALA A 118 -5.15 -2.38 13.97
N VAL A 119 -4.39 -3.03 13.07
CA VAL A 119 -3.23 -3.86 13.44
C VAL A 119 -2.14 -3.02 14.10
N ILE A 120 -1.79 -1.86 13.57
CA ILE A 120 -0.82 -0.94 14.16
C ILE A 120 -1.27 -0.52 15.56
N THR A 121 -2.53 -0.09 15.69
CA THR A 121 -3.11 0.32 16.97
C THR A 121 -3.10 -0.83 17.99
N GLN A 122 -3.43 -2.04 17.57
CA GLN A 122 -3.41 -3.22 18.41
C GLN A 122 -1.98 -3.56 18.88
N ALA A 123 -1.00 -3.51 17.96
CA ALA A 123 0.40 -3.73 18.29
C ALA A 123 0.90 -2.70 19.30
N ARG A 124 0.65 -1.41 19.07
CA ARG A 124 1.03 -0.36 20.02
C ARG A 124 0.48 -0.62 21.43
N ARG A 125 -0.79 -1.02 21.54
CA ARG A 125 -1.41 -1.37 22.83
C ARG A 125 -0.75 -2.59 23.47
N ALA A 126 -0.52 -3.66 22.70
CA ALA A 126 0.06 -4.90 23.21
C ALA A 126 1.51 -4.72 23.71
N TYR A 127 2.27 -3.83 23.08
CA TYR A 127 3.65 -3.52 23.47
C TYR A 127 3.76 -2.29 24.40
N GLY A 128 2.64 -1.71 24.85
CA GLY A 128 2.63 -0.60 25.81
C GLY A 128 3.19 0.72 25.27
N LEU A 129 3.13 0.97 23.97
CA LEU A 129 3.66 2.18 23.34
C LEU A 129 2.71 3.37 23.55
N ALA A 130 3.22 4.45 24.15
CA ALA A 130 2.45 5.68 24.40
C ALA A 130 2.12 6.42 23.09
N ALA A 131 1.08 7.26 23.09
CA ALA A 131 0.76 8.11 21.94
C ALA A 131 1.93 9.06 21.61
N GLY A 132 2.32 9.13 20.34
CA GLY A 132 3.46 9.94 19.88
C GLY A 132 4.84 9.28 19.99
N GLN A 133 4.96 8.12 20.65
CA GLN A 133 6.19 7.34 20.60
C GLN A 133 6.38 6.74 19.19
N PRO A 134 7.57 6.85 18.57
CA PRO A 134 7.85 6.27 17.25
C PRO A 134 7.70 4.75 17.27
N ASP A 135 7.09 4.18 16.23
CA ASP A 135 6.99 2.73 16.05
C ASP A 135 8.32 2.18 15.53
N LEU A 136 8.99 1.29 16.26
CA LEU A 136 10.19 0.61 15.72
C LEU A 136 9.88 -0.15 14.42
N TRP A 137 8.65 -0.63 14.29
CA TRP A 137 8.17 -1.33 13.09
C TRP A 137 8.12 -0.43 11.85
N VAL A 138 7.88 0.89 12.01
CA VAL A 138 7.87 1.81 10.86
C VAL A 138 9.27 1.94 10.25
N GLY A 139 10.31 1.94 11.08
CA GLY A 139 11.70 1.98 10.64
C GLY A 139 12.10 0.69 9.91
N ILE A 140 11.71 -0.46 10.46
CA ILE A 140 11.94 -1.76 9.81
C ILE A 140 11.19 -1.85 8.48
N ALA A 141 9.93 -1.45 8.46
CA ALA A 141 9.11 -1.44 7.24
C ALA A 141 9.74 -0.53 6.18
N GLN A 142 10.12 0.69 6.54
CA GLN A 142 10.79 1.63 5.64
C GLN A 142 12.08 1.03 5.04
N ASP A 143 12.93 0.42 5.86
CA ASP A 143 14.18 -0.21 5.42
C ASP A 143 13.93 -1.42 4.47
N LEU A 144 12.83 -2.16 4.67
CA LEU A 144 12.41 -3.21 3.74
C LEU A 144 11.87 -2.63 2.42
N ILE A 145 11.04 -1.59 2.48
CA ILE A 145 10.56 -0.88 1.27
C ILE A 145 11.73 -0.31 0.48
N ASP A 146 12.73 0.24 1.17
CA ASP A 146 13.91 0.83 0.54
C ASP A 146 14.79 -0.20 -0.17
N ARG A 147 15.03 -1.35 0.47
CA ARG A 147 15.87 -2.41 -0.12
C ARG A 147 15.20 -3.18 -1.24
N HIS A 148 13.86 -3.26 -1.24
CA HIS A 148 13.10 -4.09 -2.19
C HIS A 148 12.20 -3.28 -3.12
N TRP A 149 12.52 -2.00 -3.31
CA TRP A 149 11.69 -1.10 -4.11
C TRP A 149 11.49 -1.58 -5.56
N THR A 150 12.53 -2.18 -6.15
CA THR A 150 12.47 -2.72 -7.50
C THR A 150 11.54 -3.93 -7.60
N GLU A 151 11.55 -4.83 -6.61
CA GLU A 151 10.65 -5.98 -6.52
C GLU A 151 9.20 -5.54 -6.28
N ILE A 152 8.99 -4.55 -5.41
CA ILE A 152 7.66 -3.95 -5.15
C ILE A 152 7.11 -3.36 -6.44
N GLY A 153 7.89 -2.57 -7.17
CA GLY A 153 7.48 -2.00 -8.46
C GLY A 153 7.14 -3.06 -9.50
N ARG A 154 7.89 -4.17 -9.56
CA ARG A 154 7.58 -5.32 -10.42
C ARG A 154 6.23 -5.94 -10.05
N VAL A 155 5.99 -6.22 -8.77
CA VAL A 155 4.71 -6.77 -8.29
C VAL A 155 3.55 -5.81 -8.58
N ALA A 156 3.73 -4.50 -8.37
CA ALA A 156 2.70 -3.50 -8.65
C ALA A 156 2.35 -3.44 -10.15
N ALA A 157 3.35 -3.48 -11.04
CA ALA A 157 3.14 -3.51 -12.48
C ALA A 157 2.36 -4.77 -12.92
N GLU A 158 2.76 -5.94 -12.42
CA GLU A 158 2.09 -7.22 -12.67
C GLU A 158 0.66 -7.24 -12.12
N LEU A 159 0.40 -6.60 -10.98
CA LEU A 159 -0.95 -6.43 -10.43
C LEU A 159 -1.82 -5.53 -11.31
N LEU A 160 -1.27 -4.45 -11.86
CA LEU A 160 -2.01 -3.57 -12.77
C LEU A 160 -2.37 -4.28 -14.07
N GLU A 161 -1.45 -5.09 -14.61
CA GLU A 161 -1.67 -5.86 -15.82
C GLU A 161 -2.68 -7.01 -15.61
N HIS A 162 -2.48 -7.83 -14.57
CA HIS A 162 -3.23 -9.07 -14.39
C HIS A 162 -4.37 -8.99 -13.38
N ARG A 163 -4.47 -7.89 -12.62
CA ARG A 163 -5.44 -7.65 -11.53
C ARG A 163 -5.37 -8.61 -10.36
N THR A 164 -4.79 -9.79 -10.51
CA THR A 164 -4.62 -10.81 -9.46
C THR A 164 -3.39 -11.65 -9.74
N LEU A 165 -2.52 -11.76 -8.74
CA LEU A 165 -1.33 -12.60 -8.81
C LEU A 165 -1.45 -13.73 -7.79
N THR A 166 -1.16 -14.96 -8.23
CA THR A 166 -1.04 -16.11 -7.33
C THR A 166 0.25 -16.05 -6.52
N GLY A 167 0.30 -16.81 -5.42
CA GLY A 167 1.54 -16.94 -4.65
C GLY A 167 2.75 -17.43 -5.45
N ALA A 168 2.55 -18.18 -6.54
CA ALA A 168 3.64 -18.63 -7.41
C ALA A 168 4.17 -17.49 -8.29
N GLN A 169 3.27 -16.71 -8.91
CA GLN A 169 3.64 -15.52 -9.69
C GLN A 169 4.37 -14.50 -8.82
N LEU A 170 3.86 -14.23 -7.61
CA LEU A 170 4.51 -13.32 -6.67
C LEU A 170 5.95 -13.73 -6.32
N ARG A 171 6.21 -15.03 -6.14
CA ARG A 171 7.58 -15.51 -5.90
C ARG A 171 8.49 -15.36 -7.12
N ALA A 172 7.96 -15.43 -8.33
CA ALA A 172 8.74 -15.18 -9.54
C ALA A 172 9.14 -13.70 -9.66
N CYS A 173 8.29 -12.77 -9.18
CA CYS A 173 8.57 -11.33 -9.16
C CYS A 173 9.64 -10.94 -8.13
N VAL A 174 9.85 -11.77 -7.09
CA VAL A 174 10.79 -11.53 -5.99
C VAL A 174 11.88 -12.61 -6.01
N PRO A 175 12.80 -12.60 -7.00
CA PRO A 175 13.83 -13.63 -7.12
C PRO A 175 14.82 -13.56 -5.97
N GLU A 176 14.80 -14.62 -5.15
CA GLU A 176 15.75 -15.01 -4.11
C GLU A 176 16.41 -13.89 -3.28
N HIS A 177 15.77 -13.54 -2.17
CA HIS A 177 16.50 -13.49 -0.91
C HIS A 177 16.24 -14.80 -0.19
N ARG A 178 17.31 -15.56 0.12
CA ARG A 178 17.23 -16.79 0.91
C ARG A 178 16.33 -16.54 2.12
N PHE A 179 15.10 -17.05 2.07
CA PHE A 179 14.29 -17.24 3.25
C PHE A 179 15.12 -18.13 4.16
N ALA A 180 15.68 -17.57 5.23
CA ALA A 180 16.43 -18.35 6.21
C ALA A 180 15.54 -19.53 6.62
N ARG A 181 16.01 -20.74 6.31
CA ARG A 181 15.41 -21.99 6.77
C ARG A 181 15.61 -22.12 8.26
#